data_AF-A0A2A2HZI2-F1
#
_entry.id   AF-A0A2A2HZI2-F1
#
_cell.length_a   1.000
_cell.length_b   1.000
_cell.length_c   1.000
_cell.angle_alpha   90.00
_cell.angle_beta   90.00
_cell.angle_gamma   90.00
#
_symmetry.space_group_name_H-M   'P 1'
#
loop_
_entity.id
_entity.type
_entity.pdbx_description
1 polymer ?
#
loop_
_entity_poly.entity_id
_entity_poly.type
_entity_poly.pdbx_seq_one_letter_code
_entity_poly.pdbx_strand_id
1 'polypeptide(L)'
;MCKHRKIAGTPEAWEDGSLGCEEEFVRVSTNVDEDALEAAADLKPISIRRQQSLIDDYKGISEINDIGYQPLIRQVLKRFADSEKKRLLRERAVELRDREDNGDDEATNGKAARG
;
A
#
# COMPACT_ATOMS: atom_id res chain seq x y z
N MET A 1 30.58 0.61 -42.75
CA MET A 1 29.15 0.35 -42.47
C MET A 1 29.04 -1.05 -41.89
N CYS A 2 28.88 -1.18 -40.57
CA CYS A 2 28.67 -2.48 -39.94
C CYS A 2 27.18 -2.84 -40.09
N LYS A 3 26.88 -4.05 -40.57
CA LYS A 3 25.50 -4.54 -40.72
C LYS A 3 25.01 -5.01 -39.35
N HIS A 4 24.02 -4.33 -38.76
CA HIS A 4 23.29 -4.85 -37.61
C HIS A 4 22.59 -6.15 -38.00
N ARG A 5 22.91 -7.24 -37.29
CA ARG A 5 22.26 -8.54 -37.48
C ARG A 5 20.85 -8.42 -36.90
N LYS A 6 19.82 -8.48 -37.76
CA LYS A 6 18.42 -8.40 -37.31
C LYS A 6 18.11 -9.57 -36.38
N ILE A 7 17.75 -9.27 -35.13
CA ILE A 7 17.28 -10.25 -34.16
C ILE A 7 15.79 -10.49 -34.42
N ALA A 8 15.34 -11.74 -34.34
CA ALA A 8 13.94 -12.07 -34.48
C ALA A 8 13.17 -11.57 -33.23
N GLY A 9 12.02 -10.94 -33.44
CA GLY A 9 11.18 -10.43 -32.34
C GLY A 9 10.38 -11.54 -31.68
N THR A 10 11.04 -12.57 -31.15
CA THR A 10 10.42 -13.70 -30.45
C THR A 10 10.35 -13.43 -28.94
N PRO A 11 9.34 -13.94 -28.21
CA PRO A 11 9.24 -13.80 -26.76
C PRO A 11 10.50 -14.29 -26.03
N GLU A 12 11.11 -15.38 -26.50
CA GLU A 12 12.29 -15.97 -25.90
C GLU A 12 13.50 -15.02 -25.95
N ALA A 13 13.61 -14.21 -27.01
CA ALA A 13 14.70 -13.25 -27.19
C ALA A 13 14.52 -11.98 -26.33
N TRP A 14 13.30 -11.73 -25.85
CA TRP A 14 13.02 -10.71 -24.84
C TRP A 14 13.35 -11.23 -23.43
N GLU A 15 12.97 -12.47 -23.12
CA GLU A 15 13.20 -13.11 -21.82
C GLU A 15 14.68 -13.38 -21.53
N ASP A 16 15.45 -13.77 -22.56
CA ASP A 16 16.89 -14.03 -22.43
C ASP A 16 17.76 -12.75 -22.51
N GLY A 17 17.14 -11.59 -22.77
CA GLY A 17 17.80 -10.29 -22.88
C GLY A 17 18.61 -10.07 -24.16
N SER A 18 18.55 -10.98 -25.12
CA SER A 18 19.20 -10.81 -26.43
C SER A 18 18.64 -9.60 -27.20
N LEU A 19 17.38 -9.27 -26.97
CA LEU A 19 16.68 -8.14 -27.57
C LEU A 19 16.46 -7.03 -26.55
N GLY A 20 16.99 -5.83 -26.81
CA GLY A 20 16.71 -4.63 -26.02
C GLY A 20 17.63 -4.36 -24.83
N CYS A 21 18.50 -5.30 -24.43
CA CYS A 21 19.51 -5.07 -23.39
C CYS A 21 20.85 -4.52 -23.91
N GLU A 22 20.99 -4.26 -25.21
CA GLU A 22 22.23 -3.69 -25.75
C GLU A 22 22.35 -2.21 -25.34
N GLU A 23 23.56 -1.79 -24.93
CA GLU A 23 23.83 -0.42 -24.45
C GLU A 23 23.47 0.65 -25.48
N GLU A 24 23.48 0.33 -26.78
CA GLU A 24 23.10 1.26 -27.84
C GLU A 24 21.60 1.65 -27.84
N PHE A 25 20.75 0.83 -27.21
CA PHE A 25 19.31 1.07 -27.08
C PHE A 25 18.91 1.60 -25.69
N VAL A 26 19.84 1.64 -24.74
CA VAL A 26 19.61 2.22 -23.40
C VAL A 26 19.88 3.72 -23.45
N ARG A 27 18.91 4.52 -22.99
CA ARG A 27 19.10 5.96 -22.77
C ARG A 27 18.56 6.35 -21.42
N VAL A 28 19.35 7.12 -20.67
CA VAL A 28 18.88 7.77 -19.45
C VAL A 28 17.82 8.80 -19.86
N SER A 29 16.61 8.64 -19.35
CA SER A 29 15.56 9.64 -19.57
C SER A 29 15.97 10.92 -18.84
N THR A 30 16.20 11.98 -19.60
CA THR A 30 16.56 13.31 -19.06
C THR A 30 15.36 14.05 -18.50
N ASN A 31 14.13 13.61 -18.80
CA ASN A 31 12.91 14.27 -18.40
C ASN A 31 11.92 13.20 -17.91
N VAL A 32 12.15 12.72 -16.69
CA VAL A 32 11.19 11.87 -15.98
C VAL A 32 10.23 12.82 -15.27
N ASP A 33 8.97 12.78 -15.68
CA ASP A 33 7.89 13.43 -14.92
C ASP A 33 7.65 12.59 -13.65
N GLU A 34 8.28 13.00 -12.56
CA GLU A 34 8.16 12.34 -11.25
C GLU A 34 6.71 12.34 -10.77
N ASP A 35 5.94 13.40 -11.02
CA ASP A 35 4.54 13.50 -10.63
C ASP A 35 3.68 12.48 -11.40
N ALA A 36 3.92 12.31 -12.70
CA ALA A 36 3.23 11.31 -13.50
C ALA A 36 3.58 9.87 -13.05
N LEU A 37 4.82 9.62 -12.66
CA LEU A 37 5.27 8.33 -12.15
C LEU A 37 4.66 8.03 -10.77
N GLU A 38 4.66 9.01 -9.87
CA GLU A 38 4.05 8.92 -8.55
C GLU A 38 2.53 8.68 -8.65
N ALA A 39 1.86 9.39 -9.56
CA ALA A 39 0.43 9.23 -9.84
C ALA A 39 0.12 7.83 -10.42
N ALA A 40 0.93 7.34 -11.37
CA ALA A 40 0.77 6.00 -11.93
C ALA A 40 0.95 4.90 -10.88
N ALA A 41 1.84 5.11 -9.90
CA ALA A 41 2.07 4.19 -8.80
C ALA A 41 1.08 4.34 -7.63
N ASP A 42 0.25 5.39 -7.64
CA ASP A 42 -0.60 5.83 -6.51
C ASP A 42 0.20 5.98 -5.20
N LEU A 43 1.44 6.47 -5.30
CA LEU A 43 2.34 6.68 -4.17
C LEU A 43 2.62 8.17 -4.02
N LYS A 44 2.54 8.67 -2.78
CA LYS A 44 3.00 10.01 -2.44
C LYS A 44 4.22 9.94 -1.52
N PRO A 45 5.27 10.75 -1.76
CA PRO A 45 6.40 10.86 -0.86
C PRO A 45 5.94 11.52 0.43
N ILE A 46 6.34 10.95 1.57
CA ILE A 46 6.11 11.54 2.88
C ILE A 46 7.46 11.79 3.54
N SER A 47 7.66 13.00 4.05
CA SER A 47 8.81 13.32 4.89
C SER A 47 8.36 13.26 6.34
N ILE A 48 8.85 12.26 7.08
CA ILE A 48 8.56 12.08 8.50
C ILE A 48 9.85 12.02 9.30
N ARG A 49 9.89 12.72 10.44
CA ARG A 49 11.00 12.61 11.39
C ARG A 49 10.75 11.42 12.31
N ARG A 50 11.75 10.57 12.49
CA ARG A 50 11.70 9.37 13.35
C ARG A 50 12.97 9.31 14.20
N GLN A 51 12.90 8.60 15.33
CA GLN A 51 14.06 8.32 16.16
C GLN A 51 15.04 7.43 15.38
N GLN A 52 16.35 7.67 15.54
CA GLN A 52 17.38 6.93 14.81
C GLN A 52 17.34 5.44 15.12
N SER A 53 17.20 5.07 16.40
CA SER A 53 17.08 3.68 16.84
C SER A 53 15.97 2.93 16.10
N LEU A 54 14.82 3.59 15.93
CA LEU A 54 13.68 3.00 15.27
C LEU A 54 13.92 2.78 13.77
N ILE A 55 14.66 3.68 13.11
CA ILE A 55 15.06 3.49 11.71
C ILE A 55 15.97 2.27 11.59
N ASP A 56 16.91 2.12 12.52
CA ASP A 56 17.87 1.01 12.53
C ASP A 56 17.17 -0.32 12.80
N ASP A 57 16.21 -0.36 13.74
CA ASP A 57 15.38 -1.53 14.02
C ASP A 57 14.62 -1.99 12.76
N TYR A 58 13.98 -1.06 12.05
CA TYR A 58 13.26 -1.39 10.83
C TYR A 58 14.17 -1.87 9.71
N LYS A 59 15.40 -1.34 9.60
CA LYS A 59 16.38 -1.85 8.64
C LYS A 59 16.77 -3.29 8.97
N GLY A 60 17.06 -3.60 10.23
CA GLY A 60 17.35 -4.97 10.66
C GLY A 60 16.19 -5.93 10.40
N ILE A 61 14.95 -5.51 10.65
CA ILE A 61 13.76 -6.32 10.31
C ILE A 61 13.66 -6.51 8.79
N SER A 62 13.97 -5.49 8.01
CA SER A 62 13.87 -5.53 6.54
C SER A 62 14.84 -6.55 5.94
N GLU A 63 16.06 -6.63 6.48
CA GLU A 63 17.08 -7.62 6.10
C GLU A 63 16.63 -9.05 6.38
N ILE A 64 16.01 -9.30 7.55
CA ILE A 64 15.50 -10.63 7.92
C ILE A 64 14.37 -11.10 7.00
N ASN A 65 13.58 -10.16 6.47
CA ASN A 65 12.42 -10.46 5.63
C ASN A 65 12.72 -10.38 4.13
N ASP A 66 13.99 -10.15 3.73
CA ASP A 66 14.42 -9.93 2.34
C ASP A 66 13.56 -8.88 1.59
N ILE A 67 13.12 -7.84 2.31
CA ILE A 67 12.37 -6.71 1.75
C ILE A 67 13.10 -5.41 2.06
N GLY A 68 13.00 -4.42 1.17
CA GLY A 68 13.58 -3.11 1.47
C GLY A 68 12.89 -2.40 2.64
N TYR A 69 13.61 -1.49 3.30
CA TYR A 69 13.08 -0.64 4.37
C TYR A 69 11.81 0.13 3.96
N GLN A 70 11.82 0.78 2.78
CA GLN A 70 10.67 1.54 2.29
C GLN A 70 9.43 0.64 2.06
N PRO A 71 9.53 -0.51 1.36
CA PRO A 71 8.45 -1.50 1.29
C PRO A 71 7.92 -1.94 2.66
N LEU A 72 8.81 -2.26 3.60
CA LEU A 72 8.43 -2.68 4.96
C LEU A 72 7.62 -1.60 5.67
N ILE A 73 8.10 -0.36 5.70
CA ILE A 73 7.40 0.75 6.35
C ILE A 73 6.02 0.98 5.75
N ARG A 74 5.88 0.90 4.42
CA ARG A 74 4.57 1.02 3.76
C ARG A 74 3.60 -0.06 4.24
N GLN A 75 4.07 -1.31 4.34
CA GLN A 75 3.24 -2.41 4.85
C GLN A 75 2.84 -2.21 6.31
N VAL A 76 3.76 -1.77 7.16
CA VAL A 76 3.51 -1.50 8.59
C VAL A 76 2.44 -0.41 8.75
N LEU A 77 2.59 0.71 8.05
CA LEU A 77 1.63 1.82 8.10
C LEU A 77 0.24 1.38 7.61
N LYS A 78 0.18 0.60 6.52
CA LYS A 78 -1.08 0.06 5.99
C LYS A 78 -1.75 -0.89 6.98
N ARG A 79 -1.01 -1.86 7.53
CA ARG A 79 -1.52 -2.82 8.52
C ARG A 79 -2.06 -2.15 9.77
N PHE A 80 -1.37 -1.10 10.24
CA PHE A 80 -1.84 -0.30 11.37
C PHE A 80 -3.15 0.41 11.03
N ALA A 81 -3.21 1.13 9.91
CA ALA A 81 -4.42 1.85 9.50
C ALA A 81 -5.63 0.92 9.31
N ASP A 82 -5.44 -0.24 8.70
CA ASP A 82 -6.50 -1.23 8.50
C ASP A 82 -7.01 -1.82 9.83
N SER A 83 -6.10 -2.04 10.78
CA SER A 83 -6.45 -2.55 12.10
C SER A 83 -7.26 -1.53 12.91
N GLU A 84 -6.84 -0.26 12.89
CA GLU A 84 -7.54 0.83 13.57
C GLU A 84 -8.92 1.10 12.96
N LYS A 85 -9.04 1.12 11.63
CA LYS A 85 -10.34 1.24 10.95
C LYS A 85 -11.30 0.13 11.38
N LYS A 86 -10.83 -1.13 11.39
CA LYS A 86 -11.64 -2.27 11.84
C LYS A 86 -12.05 -2.15 13.31
N ARG A 87 -11.15 -1.65 14.17
CA ARG A 87 -11.46 -1.42 15.59
C ARG A 87 -12.57 -0.39 15.76
N LEU A 88 -12.44 0.78 15.13
CA LEU A 88 -13.44 1.86 15.18
C LEU A 88 -14.80 1.42 14.62
N LEU A 89 -14.82 0.64 13.54
CA LEU A 89 -16.06 0.11 12.96
C LEU A 89 -16.75 -0.87 13.91
N ARG A 90 -16.00 -1.73 14.62
CA ARG A 90 -16.57 -2.63 15.62
C ARG A 90 -17.15 -1.88 16.80
N GLU A 91 -16.44 -0.87 17.31
CA GLU A 91 -16.92 -0.02 18.41
C GLU A 91 -18.23 0.69 18.02
N ARG A 92 -18.29 1.31 16.84
CA ARG A 92 -19.51 1.92 16.29
C ARG A 92 -20.66 0.93 16.11
N ALA A 93 -20.37 -0.30 15.68
CA ALA A 93 -21.40 -1.33 15.48
C ALA A 93 -21.98 -1.81 16.81
N VAL A 94 -21.16 -1.89 17.86
CA VAL A 94 -21.62 -2.19 19.23
C VAL A 94 -22.48 -1.04 19.76
N GLU A 95 -22.03 0.22 19.63
CA GLU A 95 -22.80 1.39 20.07
C GLU A 95 -24.18 1.50 19.39
N LEU A 96 -24.26 1.15 18.09
CA LEU A 96 -25.53 1.14 17.37
C LEU A 96 -26.46 0.03 17.87
N ARG A 97 -25.93 -1.18 18.11
CA ARG A 97 -26.70 -2.29 18.69
C ARG A 97 -27.19 -1.97 20.09
N ASP A 98 -26.33 -1.41 20.94
CA ASP A 98 -26.71 -1.01 22.29
C ASP A 98 -27.79 0.09 22.27
N ARG A 99 -27.80 0.97 21.25
CA ARG A 99 -28.87 1.97 21.08
C ARG A 99 -30.18 1.37 20.55
N GLU A 100 -30.10 0.36 19.68
CA GLU A 100 -31.27 -0.37 19.19
C GLU A 100 -31.90 -1.19 20.32
N ASP A 101 -31.09 -1.96 21.07
CA ASP A 101 -31.54 -2.77 22.21
C ASP A 101 -32.13 -1.92 23.35
N ASN A 102 -31.58 -0.72 23.63
CA ASN A 102 -32.13 0.19 24.64
C ASN A 102 -33.33 1.04 24.15
N GLY A 103 -33.60 1.09 22.84
CA GLY A 103 -34.70 1.85 22.25
C GLY A 103 -36.05 1.10 22.28
N ASP A 104 -36.01 -0.23 22.37
CA ASP A 104 -37.20 -1.09 22.32
C ASP A 104 -37.87 -1.27 23.71
N ASP A 105 -37.18 -0.95 24.80
CA ASP A 105 -37.71 -1.04 26.17
C ASP A 105 -38.60 0.16 26.57
N GLU A 106 -38.45 1.33 25.94
CA GLU A 106 -39.28 2.51 26.27
C GLU A 106 -40.66 2.47 25.58
N ALA A 107 -40.78 1.80 24.43
CA ALA A 107 -42.03 1.71 23.67
C ALA A 107 -43.04 0.72 24.27
N THR A 108 -42.60 -0.26 25.06
CA THR A 108 -43.46 -1.28 25.67
C THR A 108 -44.02 -0.87 27.03
N ASN A 109 -43.30 -0.06 27.81
CA ASN A 109 -43.73 0.37 29.15
C ASN A 109 -44.86 1.43 29.13
N GLY A 110 -45.01 2.23 28.06
CA GLY A 110 -46.07 3.25 27.95
C GLY A 110 -47.49 2.69 27.69
N LYS A 111 -47.62 1.41 27.33
CA LYS A 111 -48.91 0.80 26.95
C LYS A 111 -49.57 -0.01 28.07
N ALA A 112 -48.83 -0.35 29.13
CA ALA A 112 -49.34 -1.13 30.26
C ALA A 112 -50.00 -0.30 31.38
N ALA A 113 -49.90 1.04 31.35
CA ALA A 113 -50.40 1.92 32.41
C ALA A 113 -51.80 2.52 32.15
N ARG A 114 -52.54 2.05 31.14
CA ARG A 114 -53.94 2.45 30.87
C ARG A 114 -54.81 1.20 30.66
N GLY A 115 -55.20 0.57 31.76
CA GLY A 115 -56.19 -0.50 31.82
C GLY A 115 -57.02 -0.34 33.06
#